data_AF-A0A535B6Y7-F1
#
_entry.id   AF-A0A535B6Y7-F1
#
_cell.length_a   1.000
_cell.length_b   1.000
_cell.length_c   1.000
_cell.angle_alpha   90.00
_cell.angle_beta   90.00
_cell.angle_gamma   90.00
#
_symmetry.space_group_name_H-M   'P 1'
#
loop_
_entity.id
_entity.type
_entity.pdbx_description
1 polymer ?
#
loop_
_entity_poly.entity_id
_entity_poly.type
_entity_poly.pdbx_seq_one_letter_code
_entity_poly.pdbx_strand_id
1 'polypeptide(L)'
;MKEPDLVVERATVVRLLARKALDAGVEIRAGCKLVNLEPGDGGVAVTIRDTHRGRVEEFKTQTLIGADGMSSRVAKIATGNGHAKRSSSFPAERGRTPLGYGSNREISLTFTG
;
A
#
# COMPACT_ATOMS: atom_id res chain seq x y z
N MET A 1 -30.74 -10.57 5.43
CA MET A 1 -30.05 -11.30 4.35
C MET A 1 -28.59 -11.37 4.75
N LYS A 2 -28.00 -12.55 4.94
CA LYS A 2 -26.57 -12.68 5.28
C LYS A 2 -25.79 -12.51 3.98
N GLU A 3 -25.01 -11.44 3.87
CA GLU A 3 -24.06 -11.33 2.75
C GLU A 3 -23.02 -12.45 2.88
N PRO A 4 -22.67 -13.14 1.77
CA PRO A 4 -21.71 -14.24 1.80
C PRO A 4 -20.28 -13.72 1.97
N ASP A 5 -19.49 -14.43 2.78
CA ASP A 5 -18.05 -14.16 2.93
C ASP A 5 -17.30 -14.50 1.64
N LEU A 6 -16.57 -13.53 1.10
CA LEU A 6 -15.84 -13.67 -0.15
C LEU A 6 -14.41 -14.18 0.11
N VAL A 7 -14.17 -15.47 -0.12
CA VAL A 7 -12.83 -16.05 -0.10
C VAL A 7 -12.22 -15.96 -1.50
N VAL A 8 -11.34 -14.99 -1.69
CA VAL A 8 -10.69 -14.70 -2.99
C VAL A 8 -9.22 -14.38 -2.81
N GLU A 9 -8.46 -14.51 -3.90
CA GLU A 9 -7.06 -14.13 -3.91
C GLU A 9 -6.89 -12.63 -3.69
N ARG A 10 -6.06 -12.26 -2.70
CA ARG A 10 -5.74 -10.86 -2.39
C ARG A 10 -5.26 -10.10 -3.63
N ALA A 11 -4.41 -10.72 -4.44
CA ALA A 11 -3.88 -10.09 -5.66
C ALA A 11 -5.00 -9.69 -6.64
N THR A 12 -6.01 -10.55 -6.80
CA THR A 12 -7.17 -10.29 -7.66
C THR A 12 -8.00 -9.13 -7.14
N VAL A 13 -8.28 -9.09 -5.82
CA VAL A 13 -9.02 -7.98 -5.20
C VAL A 13 -8.26 -6.66 -5.36
N VAL A 14 -6.96 -6.65 -5.07
CA VAL A 14 -6.13 -5.44 -5.19
C VAL A 14 -6.13 -4.92 -6.63
N ARG A 15 -5.99 -5.80 -7.63
CA ARG A 15 -6.04 -5.42 -9.05
C ARG A 15 -7.40 -4.85 -9.45
N LEU A 16 -8.48 -5.48 -9.01
CA LEU A 16 -9.84 -5.01 -9.27
C LEU A 16 -10.10 -3.63 -8.67
N LEU A 17 -9.70 -3.42 -7.41
CA LEU A 17 -9.82 -2.14 -6.73
C LEU A 17 -8.98 -1.04 -7.39
N ALA A 18 -7.73 -1.34 -7.74
CA ALA A 18 -6.87 -0.40 -8.47
C ALA A 18 -7.50 -0.01 -9.82
N ARG A 19 -8.08 -0.96 -10.54
CA ARG A 19 -8.78 -0.68 -11.80
C ARG A 19 -9.98 0.24 -11.59
N LYS A 20 -10.85 -0.06 -10.62
CA LYS A 20 -12.00 0.79 -10.28
C LYS A 20 -11.59 2.20 -9.87
N ALA A 21 -10.49 2.36 -9.15
CA ALA A 21 -9.97 3.67 -8.78
C ALA A 21 -9.50 4.47 -10.01
N LEU A 22 -8.78 3.83 -10.94
CA LEU A 22 -8.40 4.46 -12.21
C LEU A 22 -9.62 4.87 -13.05
N ASP A 23 -10.63 3.99 -13.15
CA ASP A 23 -11.86 4.28 -13.89
C ASP A 23 -12.66 5.43 -13.23
N ALA A 24 -12.50 5.65 -11.91
CA ALA A 24 -13.04 6.80 -11.19
C ALA A 24 -12.19 8.09 -11.32
N GLY A 25 -11.08 8.04 -12.08
CA GLY A 25 -10.21 9.19 -12.33
C GLY A 25 -9.11 9.41 -11.30
N VAL A 26 -8.84 8.44 -10.42
CA VAL A 26 -7.74 8.53 -9.45
C VAL A 26 -6.40 8.34 -10.14
N GLU A 27 -5.44 9.24 -9.89
CA GLU A 27 -4.05 9.03 -10.31
C GLU A 27 -3.36 8.03 -9.37
N ILE A 28 -2.85 6.92 -9.90
CA ILE A 28 -2.07 5.95 -9.15
C ILE A 28 -0.61 6.04 -9.58
N ARG A 29 0.26 6.48 -8.66
CA ARG A 29 1.72 6.50 -8.85
C ARG A 29 2.37 5.31 -8.12
N ALA A 30 2.83 4.33 -8.89
CA ALA A 30 3.58 3.18 -8.36
C ALA A 30 5.08 3.52 -8.21
N GLY A 31 5.79 2.77 -7.37
CA GLY A 31 7.23 3.01 -7.14
C GLY A 31 7.54 4.30 -6.36
N CYS A 32 6.58 4.78 -5.57
CA CYS A 32 6.74 5.96 -4.76
C CYS A 32 6.99 5.58 -3.29
N LYS A 33 8.07 6.12 -2.71
CA LYS A 33 8.45 5.89 -1.32
C LYS A 33 8.38 7.22 -0.55
N LEU A 34 7.39 7.38 0.34
CA LEU A 34 7.30 8.51 1.28
C LEU A 34 8.61 8.70 2.07
N VAL A 35 9.26 9.83 2.02
CA VAL A 35 10.51 10.10 2.74
C VAL A 35 10.24 10.91 4.01
N ASN A 36 9.45 11.97 3.88
CA ASN A 36 9.14 12.88 4.96
C ASN A 36 7.71 13.42 4.82
N LEU A 37 7.14 13.88 5.92
CA LEU A 37 5.91 14.66 5.93
C LEU A 37 6.05 15.79 6.95
N GLU A 38 5.63 16.98 6.55
CA GLU A 38 5.69 18.19 7.37
C GLU A 38 4.30 18.86 7.36
N PRO A 39 3.60 18.89 8.50
CA PRO A 39 2.38 19.67 8.65
C PRO A 39 2.73 21.17 8.62
N GLY A 40 1.95 21.97 7.90
CA GLY A 40 2.04 23.43 7.90
C GLY A 40 0.66 24.08 7.97
N ASP A 41 0.63 25.41 8.06
CA ASP A 41 -0.58 26.21 8.36
C ASP A 41 -1.74 26.05 7.35
N GLY A 42 -1.50 25.46 6.18
CA GLY A 42 -2.51 25.27 5.12
C GLY A 42 -2.48 23.90 4.45
N GLY A 43 -1.92 22.87 5.11
CA GLY A 43 -1.87 21.51 4.59
C GLY A 43 -0.64 20.73 5.02
N VAL A 44 -0.39 19.61 4.35
CA VAL A 44 0.74 18.71 4.60
C VAL A 44 1.67 18.76 3.38
N ALA A 45 2.92 19.13 3.62
CA ALA A 45 4.00 18.93 2.66
C ALA A 45 4.51 17.48 2.77
N VAL A 46 4.63 16.81 1.64
CA VAL A 46 4.94 15.38 1.54
C VAL A 46 6.10 15.21 0.59
N THR A 47 7.23 14.71 1.11
CA THR A 47 8.39 14.40 0.29
C THR A 47 8.33 12.94 -0.13
N ILE A 48 8.32 12.67 -1.44
CA ILE A 48 8.25 11.32 -2.02
C ILE A 48 9.50 11.07 -2.84
N ARG A 49 10.09 9.88 -2.71
CA ARG A 49 11.13 9.39 -3.60
C ARG A 49 10.52 8.46 -4.64
N ASP A 50 10.66 8.83 -5.91
CA ASP A 50 10.39 7.95 -7.04
C ASP A 50 11.55 6.96 -7.15
N THR A 51 11.27 5.67 -6.95
CA THR A 51 12.28 4.60 -7.02
C THR A 51 12.64 4.21 -8.44
N HIS A 52 11.80 4.52 -9.43
CA HIS A 52 12.09 4.26 -10.83
C HIS A 52 13.02 5.33 -11.41
N ARG A 53 12.83 6.59 -11.02
CA ARG A 53 13.62 7.73 -11.52
C ARG A 53 14.74 8.15 -10.57
N GLY A 54 14.76 7.64 -9.35
CA GLY A 54 15.72 8.02 -8.30
C GLY A 54 15.57 9.47 -7.83
N ARG A 55 14.45 10.13 -8.15
CA ARG A 55 14.21 11.55 -7.84
C ARG A 55 13.42 11.71 -6.57
N VAL A 56 13.65 12.82 -5.88
CA VAL A 56 12.86 13.26 -4.74
C VAL A 56 11.97 14.40 -5.20
N GLU A 57 10.68 14.25 -4.98
CA GLU A 57 9.64 15.20 -5.36
C GLU A 57 8.89 15.64 -4.08
N GLU A 58 8.51 16.91 -4.03
CA GLU A 58 7.72 17.47 -2.94
C GLU A 58 6.30 17.74 -3.42
N PHE A 59 5.32 17.30 -2.62
CA PHE A 59 3.90 17.46 -2.88
C PHE A 59 3.25 18.21 -1.74
N LYS A 60 2.39 19.18 -2.06
CA LYS A 60 1.52 19.83 -1.07
C LYS A 60 0.13 19.28 -1.22
N THR A 61 -0.43 18.76 -0.13
CA THR A 61 -1.80 18.26 -0.07
C THR A 61 -2.54 18.86 1.12
N GLN A 62 -3.86 19.00 1.04
CA GLN A 62 -4.67 19.38 2.19
C GLN A 62 -4.83 18.24 3.19
N THR A 63 -4.80 16.99 2.71
CA THR A 63 -5.03 15.81 3.54
C THR A 63 -4.14 14.66 3.08
N LEU A 64 -3.53 13.97 4.03
CA LEU A 64 -2.72 12.78 3.81
C LEU A 64 -3.34 11.59 4.55
N ILE A 65 -3.66 10.52 3.82
CA ILE A 65 -4.23 9.30 4.40
C ILE A 65 -3.13 8.22 4.48
N GLY A 66 -2.81 7.79 5.70
CA GLY A 66 -1.83 6.72 5.96
C GLY A 66 -2.41 5.32 5.78
N ALA A 67 -2.43 4.83 4.54
CA ALA A 67 -2.88 3.47 4.20
C ALA A 67 -1.72 2.52 3.85
N ASP A 68 -0.53 2.74 4.43
CA ASP A 68 0.74 2.05 4.12
C ASP A 68 0.99 0.79 4.99
N GLY A 69 -0.04 0.31 5.69
CA GLY A 69 -0.07 -1.01 6.32
C GLY A 69 0.76 -1.12 7.61
N MET A 70 1.09 -2.36 7.99
CA MET A 70 1.67 -2.63 9.31
C MET A 70 3.02 -1.93 9.57
N SER A 71 3.82 -1.64 8.54
CA SER A 71 5.10 -0.93 8.66
C SER A 71 4.98 0.57 8.39
N SER A 72 3.77 1.13 8.60
CA SER A 72 3.42 2.51 8.27
C SER A 72 4.49 3.51 8.69
N ARG A 73 4.98 4.26 7.71
CA ARG A 73 5.88 5.39 7.92
C ARG A 73 5.10 6.67 8.18
N VAL A 74 3.88 6.78 7.64
CA VAL A 74 2.98 7.87 8.00
C VAL A 74 2.72 7.86 9.50
N ALA A 75 2.38 6.70 10.08
CA ALA A 75 2.15 6.58 11.51
C ALA A 75 3.39 6.94 12.32
N LYS A 76 4.57 6.41 11.95
CA LYS A 76 5.83 6.71 12.66
C LYS A 76 6.15 8.19 12.71
N ILE A 77 5.98 8.91 11.60
CA ILE A 77 6.30 10.34 11.53
C ILE A 77 5.20 11.16 12.22
N ALA A 78 3.93 10.83 12.02
CA ALA A 78 2.82 11.58 12.58
C ALA A 78 2.69 11.44 14.11
N THR A 79 2.97 10.27 14.70
CA THR A 79 2.86 10.06 16.16
C THR A 79 4.20 10.08 16.91
N GLY A 80 5.33 10.26 16.23
CA GLY A 80 6.68 10.34 16.81
C GLY A 80 7.22 9.03 17.41
N ASN A 81 6.35 8.16 17.92
CA ASN A 81 6.62 6.81 18.36
C ASN A 81 5.62 5.88 17.65
N GLY A 82 6.06 5.17 16.62
CA GLY A 82 5.23 4.08 16.08
C GLY A 82 4.93 3.07 17.19
N HIS A 83 3.68 2.61 17.31
CA HIS A 83 3.36 1.55 18.27
C HIS A 83 4.25 0.32 18.01
N ALA A 84 4.97 -0.12 19.04
CA ALA A 84 5.81 -1.31 18.95
C ALA A 84 4.94 -2.51 18.57
N LYS A 85 5.32 -3.22 17.51
CA LYS A 85 4.62 -4.45 17.12
C LYS A 85 4.85 -5.49 18.21
N ARG A 86 3.77 -5.97 18.83
CA ARG A 86 3.81 -7.17 19.65
C ARG A 86 3.88 -8.39 18.73
N SER A 87 4.99 -9.10 18.76
CA SER A 87 5.10 -10.41 18.12
C SER A 87 4.31 -11.45 18.90
N SER A 88 3.60 -12.32 18.19
CA SER A 88 3.08 -13.57 18.73
C SER A 88 4.06 -14.69 18.40
N SER A 89 4.32 -15.61 19.32
CA SER A 89 5.22 -16.76 19.13
C SER A 89 4.65 -17.86 18.22
N PHE A 90 3.56 -17.59 17.50
CA PHE A 90 2.90 -18.53 16.61
C PHE A 90 3.15 -18.13 15.15
N PRO A 91 4.06 -18.82 14.43
CA PRO A 91 4.24 -18.60 13.00
C PRO A 91 3.03 -19.13 12.22
N ALA A 92 2.67 -18.46 11.13
CA ALA A 92 1.61 -18.89 10.23
C ALA A 92 2.22 -19.32 8.90
N GLU A 93 2.00 -20.57 8.51
CA GLU A 93 2.34 -21.08 7.18
C GLU A 93 1.18 -20.86 6.22
N ARG A 94 1.47 -20.36 5.01
CA ARG A 94 0.48 -20.14 3.96
C ARG A 94 1.05 -20.57 2.61
N GLY A 95 0.27 -21.34 1.86
CA GLY A 95 0.64 -21.82 0.54
C GLY A 95 -0.56 -21.83 -0.41
N ARG A 96 -0.27 -21.87 -1.71
CA ARG A 96 -1.25 -22.06 -2.78
C ARG A 96 -0.92 -23.36 -3.50
N THR A 97 -1.90 -24.24 -3.64
CA THR A 97 -1.81 -25.39 -4.54
C THR A 97 -2.32 -24.97 -5.93
N PRO A 98 -1.54 -25.18 -7.01
CA PRO A 98 -2.03 -24.97 -8.36
C PRO A 98 -3.20 -25.92 -8.63
N LEU A 99 -4.38 -25.36 -8.90
CA LEU A 99 -5.47 -26.11 -9.53
C LEU A 99 -5.17 -26.08 -11.03
N GLY A 100 -4.80 -27.23 -11.61
CA GLY A 100 -4.31 -27.30 -12.98
C GLY A 100 -5.37 -26.92 -14.01
N TYR A 101 -5.44 -25.65 -14.39
CA TYR A 101 -6.05 -25.14 -15.63
C TYR A 101 -5.48 -23.75 -15.97
N GLY A 102 -4.77 -23.65 -17.10
CA GLY A 102 -4.56 -22.40 -17.84
C GLY A 102 -3.33 -21.55 -17.46
N SER A 103 -2.48 -21.31 -18.45
CA SER A 103 -1.32 -20.40 -18.42
C SER A 103 -1.72 -19.00 -17.94
N ASN A 104 -1.24 -18.60 -16.75
CA ASN A 104 -1.30 -17.23 -16.27
C ASN A 104 0.12 -16.62 -16.37
N ARG A 105 0.29 -15.62 -17.24
CA ARG A 105 1.50 -14.80 -17.26
C ARG A 105 1.57 -14.02 -15.96
N GLU A 106 2.53 -14.39 -15.13
CA GLU A 106 2.74 -13.83 -13.81
C GLU A 106 3.38 -12.43 -13.92
N ILE A 107 2.57 -11.38 -13.74
CA ILE A 107 3.10 -10.04 -13.47
C ILE A 107 3.41 -9.99 -11.97
N SER A 108 4.69 -10.22 -11.65
CA SER A 108 5.22 -10.11 -10.30
C SER A 108 5.47 -8.64 -9.94
N LEU A 109 4.78 -8.16 -8.90
CA LEU A 109 5.03 -6.85 -8.29
C LEU A 109 5.62 -7.10 -6.91
N THR A 110 6.95 -7.00 -6.81
CA THR A 110 7.69 -7.12 -5.55
C THR A 110 7.53 -5.84 -4.74
N PHE A 111 6.96 -5.95 -3.54
CA PHE A 111 7.01 -4.89 -2.53
C PHE A 111 8.12 -5.20 -1.53
N THR A 112 9.22 -4.46 -1.62
CA THR A 112 10.30 -4.53 -0.63
C THR A 112 9.94 -3.68 0.58
N GLY A 113 9.88 -4.32 1.76
CA GLY A 113 9.65 -3.69 3.06
C GLY A 113 10.82 -2.85 3.55
#